data_AF-A0A7K4BEV4-F1
#
_entry.id   AF-A0A7K4BEV4-F1
#
_cell.length_a   1.000
_cell.length_b   1.000
_cell.length_c   1.000
_cell.angle_alpha   90.00
_cell.angle_beta   90.00
_cell.angle_gamma   90.00
#
_symmetry.space_group_name_H-M   'P 1'
#
loop_
_entity.id
_entity.type
_entity.pdbx_description
1 polymer ?
#
loop_
_entity_poly.entity_id
_entity_poly.type
_entity_poly.pdbx_seq_one_letter_code
_entity_poly.pdbx_strand_id
1 'polypeptide(L)'
;LAAIWEKRHLPIRLFSVDRCFRREQEEGPTRLMVYHSASCVVAGDDVTLDEGKAVSEALLSAFGFAEFRFQPDEKRSKYYMPGTQTEVYARHPALGWVEVATFGIYSPSALAEYGIGVPVMNLGLGVERLAMIVYQSDDIRELSYPQFFPQPLPDRQIAGAIHLRVEPVSVTGKRIAEAIRDVAAENAAAPGPCSFVAWKGEIAGRGVEVIVEEPESNTRLCGPACANEIFVHEGSVLGVPDLAKWAEVRRDGVSTGITYLDAAANLAAARIEEAARCGEETRIQVKMAKLPSDINLRIEEYAMRYITDHNKKVDLRGPVFLTARSVVAEEPAR
;
A
#
# COMPACT_ATOMS: atom_id res chain seq x y z
N LEU A 1 4.22 -21.07 -38.84
CA LEU A 1 5.45 -21.38 -39.62
C LEU A 1 5.14 -21.98 -41.00
N ALA A 2 4.38 -23.08 -41.09
CA ALA A 2 4.03 -23.75 -42.35
C ALA A 2 3.53 -22.79 -43.46
N ALA A 3 2.70 -21.79 -43.12
CA ALA A 3 2.14 -20.86 -44.10
C ALA A 3 3.15 -19.90 -44.75
N ILE A 4 4.35 -19.74 -44.18
CA ILE A 4 5.29 -18.66 -44.55
C ILE A 4 6.71 -19.13 -44.88
N TRP A 5 7.10 -20.37 -44.55
CA TRP A 5 8.52 -20.76 -44.58
C TRP A 5 9.13 -20.75 -45.98
N GLU A 6 8.36 -21.09 -47.00
CA GLU A 6 8.77 -21.00 -48.42
C GLU A 6 8.59 -19.58 -49.02
N LYS A 7 7.91 -18.68 -48.30
CA LYS A 7 7.54 -17.33 -48.77
C LYS A 7 8.40 -16.23 -48.17
N ARG A 8 9.40 -16.60 -47.37
CA ARG A 8 10.28 -15.71 -46.63
C ARG A 8 11.70 -16.24 -46.74
N HIS A 9 12.65 -15.32 -46.63
CA HIS A 9 14.06 -15.71 -46.58
C HIS A 9 14.38 -16.35 -45.22
N LEU A 10 15.18 -17.41 -45.24
CA LEU A 10 15.70 -18.07 -44.04
C LEU A 10 16.94 -17.31 -43.53
N PRO A 11 17.23 -17.30 -42.22
CA PRO A 11 16.44 -17.93 -41.15
C PRO A 11 15.21 -17.10 -40.75
N ILE A 12 14.12 -17.79 -40.41
CA ILE A 12 12.89 -17.18 -39.88
C ILE A 12 12.94 -17.22 -38.36
N ARG A 13 12.81 -16.05 -37.72
CA ARG A 13 12.77 -15.90 -36.26
C ARG A 13 11.42 -15.33 -35.85
N LEU A 14 10.67 -16.07 -35.03
CA LEU A 14 9.35 -15.66 -34.53
C LEU A 14 9.30 -15.86 -33.02
N PHE A 15 8.51 -15.04 -32.33
CA PHE A 15 8.20 -15.23 -30.92
C PHE A 15 6.75 -14.90 -30.62
N SER A 16 6.24 -15.44 -29.52
CA SER A 16 4.96 -15.07 -28.93
C SER A 16 5.05 -15.22 -27.42
N VAL A 17 4.41 -14.31 -26.71
CA VAL A 17 4.23 -14.39 -25.25
C VAL A 17 2.73 -14.43 -25.00
N ASP A 18 2.22 -15.59 -24.63
CA ASP A 18 0.79 -15.77 -24.44
C ASP A 18 0.48 -16.87 -23.42
N ARG A 19 -0.79 -16.96 -23.02
CA ARG A 19 -1.30 -17.92 -22.05
C ARG A 19 -1.31 -19.33 -22.60
N CYS A 20 -0.89 -20.26 -21.76
CA CYS A 20 -0.96 -21.69 -21.97
C CYS A 20 -1.71 -22.33 -20.80
N PHE A 21 -2.43 -23.41 -21.10
CA PHE A 21 -3.25 -24.13 -20.12
C PHE A 21 -2.66 -25.53 -19.96
N ARG A 22 -2.33 -25.90 -18.72
CA ARG A 22 -1.83 -27.24 -18.40
C ARG A 22 -2.56 -27.77 -17.18
N ARG A 23 -3.22 -28.91 -17.34
CA ARG A 23 -3.86 -29.59 -16.22
C ARG A 23 -2.77 -30.14 -15.29
N GLU A 24 -2.69 -29.58 -14.09
CA GLU A 24 -1.88 -30.06 -12.98
C GLU A 24 -2.80 -30.69 -11.92
N GLN A 25 -2.25 -31.54 -11.05
CA GLN A 25 -3.02 -32.13 -9.95
C GLN A 25 -3.48 -31.07 -8.95
N GLU A 26 -2.63 -30.09 -8.67
CA GLU A 26 -2.90 -28.93 -7.82
C GLU A 26 -2.06 -27.71 -8.27
N GLU A 27 -2.53 -26.51 -7.93
CA GLU A 27 -1.73 -25.29 -8.05
C GLU A 27 -0.89 -25.11 -6.79
N GLY A 28 0.41 -24.90 -6.99
CA GLY A 28 1.39 -24.81 -5.90
C GLY A 28 2.35 -23.63 -6.08
N PRO A 29 3.36 -23.50 -5.22
CA PRO A 29 4.27 -22.35 -5.20
C PRO A 29 5.05 -22.13 -6.50
N THR A 30 5.17 -23.14 -7.36
CA THR A 30 5.97 -23.09 -8.59
C THR A 30 5.16 -23.41 -9.87
N ARG A 31 3.86 -23.70 -9.75
CA ARG A 31 3.02 -24.14 -10.87
C ARG A 31 1.58 -23.66 -10.75
N LEU A 32 1.05 -23.13 -11.85
CA LEU A 32 -0.35 -22.75 -12.04
C LEU A 32 -0.96 -23.56 -13.19
N MET A 33 -2.29 -23.68 -13.22
CA MET A 33 -2.98 -24.33 -14.35
C MET A 33 -2.98 -23.44 -15.61
N VAL A 34 -2.89 -22.13 -15.42
CA VAL A 34 -2.74 -21.13 -16.48
C VAL A 34 -1.44 -20.38 -16.24
N TYR A 35 -0.57 -20.36 -17.24
CA TYR A 35 0.73 -19.68 -17.17
C TYR A 35 1.04 -19.00 -18.49
N HIS A 36 1.99 -18.07 -18.51
CA HIS A 36 2.45 -17.44 -19.75
C HIS A 36 3.74 -18.11 -20.22
N SER A 37 3.74 -18.54 -21.48
CA SER A 37 4.95 -19.03 -22.13
C SER A 37 5.49 -17.93 -23.04
N ALA A 38 6.70 -17.45 -22.73
CA ALA A 38 7.49 -16.68 -23.66
C ALA A 38 8.23 -17.66 -24.57
N SER A 39 7.64 -17.95 -25.73
CA SER A 39 8.17 -18.94 -26.66
C SER A 39 8.64 -18.31 -27.96
N CYS A 40 9.73 -18.85 -28.52
CA CYS A 40 10.22 -18.46 -29.83
C CYS A 40 10.60 -19.69 -30.66
N VAL A 41 10.66 -19.47 -31.98
CA VAL A 41 11.13 -20.45 -32.96
C VAL A 41 12.14 -19.81 -33.90
N VAL A 42 13.16 -20.57 -34.25
CA VAL A 42 14.13 -20.24 -35.31
C VAL A 42 14.14 -21.37 -36.32
N ALA A 43 13.81 -21.07 -37.57
CA ALA A 43 13.75 -22.05 -38.67
C ALA A 43 14.75 -21.70 -39.77
N GLY A 44 15.54 -22.67 -40.22
CA GLY A 44 16.57 -22.48 -41.23
C GLY A 44 17.41 -23.75 -41.45
N ASP A 45 18.12 -23.79 -42.58
CA ASP A 45 18.88 -24.98 -43.02
C ASP A 45 20.02 -25.36 -42.05
N ASP A 46 20.67 -24.34 -41.47
CA ASP A 46 21.82 -24.51 -40.56
C ASP A 46 21.45 -24.40 -39.07
N VAL A 47 20.16 -24.53 -38.72
CA VAL A 47 19.72 -24.41 -37.31
C VAL A 47 20.14 -25.66 -36.52
N THR A 48 21.00 -25.45 -35.53
CA THR A 48 21.48 -26.48 -34.61
C THR A 48 21.07 -26.17 -33.17
N LEU A 49 21.48 -27.05 -32.24
CA LEU A 49 21.21 -26.88 -30.81
C LEU A 49 21.89 -25.62 -30.24
N ASP A 50 22.99 -25.17 -30.86
CA ASP A 50 23.72 -24.00 -30.41
C ASP A 50 22.94 -22.70 -30.62
N GLU A 51 22.02 -22.64 -31.60
CA GLU A 51 21.07 -21.52 -31.73
C GLU A 51 20.18 -21.40 -30.49
N GLY A 52 19.73 -22.54 -29.93
CA GLY A 52 18.94 -22.56 -28.70
C GLY A 52 19.72 -22.07 -27.48
N LYS A 53 21.01 -22.42 -27.37
CA LYS A 53 21.89 -21.88 -26.32
C LYS A 53 22.09 -20.38 -26.47
N ALA A 54 22.43 -19.91 -27.68
CA ALA A 54 22.68 -18.50 -27.96
C ALA A 54 21.44 -17.63 -27.69
N VAL A 55 20.25 -18.09 -28.09
CA VAL A 55 18.99 -17.38 -27.80
C VAL A 55 18.69 -17.39 -26.30
N SER A 56 18.94 -18.50 -25.60
CA SER A 56 18.77 -18.59 -24.15
C SER A 56 19.67 -17.60 -23.41
N GLU A 57 20.96 -17.58 -23.74
CA GLU A 57 21.95 -16.67 -23.13
C GLU A 57 21.58 -15.22 -23.39
N ALA A 58 21.30 -14.86 -24.65
CA ALA A 58 20.94 -13.49 -25.02
C ALA A 58 19.66 -13.02 -24.29
N LEU A 59 18.63 -13.88 -24.21
CA LEU A 59 17.38 -13.55 -23.53
C LEU A 59 17.58 -13.37 -22.03
N LEU A 60 18.24 -14.31 -21.37
CA LEU A 60 18.40 -14.29 -19.91
C LEU A 60 19.43 -13.25 -19.45
N SER A 61 20.49 -12.99 -20.22
CA SER A 61 21.44 -11.92 -19.90
C SER A 61 20.79 -10.53 -19.90
N ALA A 62 19.75 -10.32 -20.71
CA ALA A 62 18.97 -9.07 -20.67
C ALA A 62 18.23 -8.87 -19.33
N PHE A 63 17.96 -9.95 -18.59
CA PHE A 63 17.38 -9.91 -17.22
C PHE A 63 18.44 -9.93 -16.11
N GLY A 64 19.73 -9.78 -16.45
CA GLY A 64 20.81 -9.68 -15.47
C GLY A 64 21.40 -11.03 -15.01
N PHE A 65 21.03 -12.15 -15.63
CA PHE A 65 21.67 -13.43 -15.35
C PHE A 65 23.04 -13.52 -16.03
N ALA A 66 24.05 -13.91 -15.27
CA ALA A 66 25.44 -14.03 -15.75
C ALA A 66 25.94 -15.48 -15.85
N GLU A 67 25.29 -16.42 -15.16
CA GLU A 67 25.73 -17.81 -15.07
C GLU A 67 24.62 -18.77 -15.50
N PHE A 68 24.93 -19.58 -16.52
CA PHE A 68 24.02 -20.51 -17.15
C PHE A 68 24.55 -21.94 -17.11
N ARG A 69 23.64 -22.90 -17.04
CA ARG A 69 23.92 -24.33 -17.21
C ARG A 69 22.89 -24.94 -18.14
N PHE A 70 23.38 -25.67 -19.12
CA PHE A 70 22.55 -26.43 -20.05
C PHE A 70 22.63 -27.90 -19.67
N GLN A 71 21.49 -28.54 -19.44
CA GLN A 71 21.42 -29.95 -19.10
C GLN A 71 20.48 -30.67 -20.06
N PRO A 72 20.85 -31.83 -20.61
CA PRO A 72 19.92 -32.65 -21.38
C PRO A 72 18.71 -33.02 -20.52
N ASP A 73 17.51 -32.81 -21.04
CA ASP A 73 16.28 -33.21 -20.35
C ASP A 73 16.12 -34.73 -20.39
N GLU A 74 15.83 -35.34 -19.24
CA GLU A 74 15.52 -36.76 -19.15
C GLU A 74 14.20 -37.11 -19.85
N LYS A 75 13.25 -36.15 -19.87
CA LYS A 75 11.98 -36.27 -20.59
C LYS A 75 12.28 -36.18 -22.07
N ARG A 76 12.41 -37.33 -22.73
CA ARG A 76 12.61 -37.41 -24.18
C ARG A 76 11.28 -37.22 -24.91
N SER A 77 10.81 -35.98 -24.97
CA SER A 77 9.53 -35.68 -25.59
C SER A 77 9.58 -36.00 -27.08
N LYS A 78 8.56 -36.72 -27.57
CA LYS A 78 8.53 -37.23 -28.96
C LYS A 78 8.51 -36.13 -30.03
N TYR A 79 8.10 -34.91 -29.66
CA TYR A 79 8.05 -33.77 -30.57
C TYR A 79 9.42 -33.11 -30.78
N TYR A 80 10.43 -33.43 -29.97
CA TYR A 80 11.82 -33.02 -30.19
C TYR A 80 12.64 -34.15 -30.82
N MET A 81 13.66 -33.78 -31.60
CA MET A 81 14.66 -34.70 -32.09
C MET A 81 15.41 -35.33 -30.91
N PRO A 82 15.60 -36.66 -30.87
CA PRO A 82 16.27 -37.32 -29.76
C PRO A 82 17.63 -36.71 -29.44
N GLY A 83 17.87 -36.41 -28.15
CA GLY A 83 19.11 -35.80 -27.67
C GLY A 83 19.21 -34.28 -27.82
N THR A 84 18.15 -33.60 -28.31
CA THR A 84 18.15 -32.14 -28.46
C THR A 84 17.41 -31.38 -27.35
N GLN A 85 16.50 -32.04 -26.63
CA GLN A 85 15.77 -31.38 -25.55
C GLN A 85 16.72 -31.02 -24.41
N THR A 86 16.81 -29.74 -24.10
CA THR A 86 17.78 -29.18 -23.15
C THR A 86 17.07 -28.24 -22.19
N GLU A 87 17.24 -28.49 -20.90
CA GLU A 87 16.83 -27.59 -19.82
C GLU A 87 17.91 -26.52 -19.61
N VAL A 88 17.46 -25.29 -19.37
CA VAL A 88 18.31 -24.12 -19.11
C VAL A 88 18.15 -23.74 -17.65
N TYR A 89 19.25 -23.82 -16.91
CA TYR A 89 19.33 -23.38 -15.54
C TYR A 89 20.11 -22.06 -15.47
N ALA A 90 19.61 -21.11 -14.68
CA ALA A 90 20.28 -19.86 -14.39
C ALA A 90 20.55 -19.74 -12.88
N ARG A 91 21.68 -19.14 -12.50
CA ARG A 91 22.02 -18.93 -11.08
C ARG A 91 21.33 -17.68 -10.54
N HIS A 92 20.47 -17.86 -9.53
CA HIS A 92 19.86 -16.80 -8.74
C HIS A 92 20.64 -16.58 -7.42
N PRO A 93 20.88 -15.33 -6.99
CA PRO A 93 21.59 -15.05 -5.75
C PRO A 93 20.96 -15.66 -4.48
N ALA A 94 19.63 -15.72 -4.38
CA ALA A 94 18.94 -16.24 -3.19
C ALA A 94 18.53 -17.72 -3.29
N LEU A 95 18.17 -18.20 -4.48
CA LEU A 95 17.57 -19.53 -4.69
C LEU A 95 18.55 -20.57 -5.27
N GLY A 96 19.77 -20.16 -5.65
CA GLY A 96 20.73 -21.04 -6.29
C GLY A 96 20.37 -21.32 -7.76
N TRP A 97 20.53 -22.55 -8.23
CA TRP A 97 20.25 -22.92 -9.63
C TRP A 97 18.77 -23.18 -9.85
N VAL A 98 18.14 -22.41 -10.75
CA VAL A 98 16.72 -22.54 -11.08
C VAL A 98 16.57 -22.80 -12.58
N GLU A 99 15.76 -23.79 -12.94
CA GLU A 99 15.38 -24.05 -14.33
C GLU A 99 14.51 -22.89 -14.84
N VAL A 100 14.92 -22.16 -15.87
CA VAL A 100 14.22 -20.96 -16.37
C VAL A 100 13.61 -21.14 -17.75
N ALA A 101 14.17 -22.03 -18.56
CA ALA A 101 13.68 -22.29 -19.92
C ALA A 101 13.98 -23.73 -20.34
N THR A 102 13.29 -24.18 -21.37
CA THR A 102 13.58 -25.44 -22.06
C THR A 102 13.58 -25.17 -23.55
N PHE A 103 14.52 -25.75 -24.28
CA PHE A 103 14.55 -25.66 -25.74
C PHE A 103 14.89 -27.01 -26.38
N GLY A 104 14.67 -27.10 -27.68
CA GLY A 104 15.06 -28.27 -28.48
C GLY A 104 14.81 -28.05 -29.96
N ILE A 105 15.21 -29.02 -30.78
CA ILE A 105 14.95 -29.00 -32.23
C ILE A 105 13.76 -29.91 -32.50
N TYR A 106 12.72 -29.41 -33.17
CA TYR A 106 11.55 -30.25 -33.47
C TYR A 106 11.93 -31.48 -34.30
N SER A 107 11.30 -32.60 -33.99
CA SER A 107 11.51 -33.86 -34.71
C SER A 107 11.13 -33.70 -36.19
N PRO A 108 11.97 -34.15 -37.15
CA PRO A 108 11.63 -34.12 -38.56
C PRO A 108 10.30 -34.80 -38.87
N SER A 109 9.97 -35.88 -38.17
CA SER A 109 8.68 -36.57 -38.31
C SER A 109 7.50 -35.68 -37.91
N ALA A 110 7.64 -34.88 -36.85
CA ALA A 110 6.59 -33.95 -36.43
C ALA A 110 6.45 -32.77 -37.40
N LEU A 111 7.57 -32.25 -37.93
CA LEU A 111 7.57 -31.16 -38.91
C LEU A 111 6.96 -31.57 -40.26
N ALA A 112 7.19 -32.81 -40.69
CA ALA A 112 6.67 -33.36 -41.94
C ALA A 112 5.13 -33.36 -41.98
N GLU A 113 4.46 -33.63 -40.85
CA GLU A 113 2.98 -33.57 -40.73
C GLU A 113 2.41 -32.17 -41.06
N TYR A 114 3.24 -31.13 -40.98
CA TYR A 114 2.87 -29.75 -41.30
C TYR A 114 3.51 -29.23 -42.59
N GLY A 115 4.15 -30.10 -43.38
CA GLY A 115 4.82 -29.73 -44.63
C GLY A 115 6.02 -28.79 -44.45
N ILE A 116 6.72 -28.88 -43.32
CA ILE A 116 7.90 -28.06 -43.03
C ILE A 116 9.15 -28.88 -43.32
N GLY A 117 9.93 -28.47 -44.32
CA GLY A 117 11.11 -29.19 -44.82
C GLY A 117 12.44 -28.77 -44.20
N VAL A 118 12.45 -27.83 -43.26
CA VAL A 118 13.67 -27.26 -42.65
C VAL A 118 13.72 -27.51 -41.14
N PRO A 119 14.91 -27.63 -40.53
CA PRO A 119 15.06 -27.69 -39.08
C PRO A 119 14.45 -26.47 -38.37
N VAL A 120 13.87 -26.70 -37.19
CA VAL A 120 13.25 -25.66 -36.36
C VAL A 120 13.67 -25.83 -34.91
N MET A 121 14.38 -24.86 -34.36
CA MET A 121 14.64 -24.73 -32.93
C MET A 121 13.46 -24.05 -32.27
N ASN A 122 13.00 -24.57 -31.14
CA ASN A 122 12.01 -23.95 -30.27
C ASN A 122 12.59 -23.76 -28.88
N LEU A 123 12.37 -22.58 -28.31
CA LEU A 123 12.65 -22.26 -26.92
C LEU A 123 11.35 -21.81 -26.24
N GLY A 124 11.13 -22.27 -25.01
CA GLY A 124 10.04 -21.83 -24.15
C GLY A 124 10.58 -21.42 -22.79
N LEU A 125 10.27 -20.19 -22.38
CA LEU A 125 10.55 -19.66 -21.06
C LEU A 125 9.24 -19.47 -20.28
N GLY A 126 9.21 -19.90 -19.03
CA GLY A 126 8.08 -19.67 -18.12
C GLY A 126 8.14 -18.26 -17.54
N VAL A 127 7.22 -17.39 -17.94
CA VAL A 127 7.25 -15.96 -17.55
C VAL A 127 7.13 -15.81 -16.04
N GLU A 128 6.20 -16.52 -15.41
CA GLU A 128 5.97 -16.40 -13.98
C GLU A 128 7.19 -16.86 -13.16
N ARG A 129 7.92 -17.88 -13.63
CA ARG A 129 9.13 -18.36 -12.95
C ARG A 129 10.26 -17.33 -13.04
N LEU A 130 10.42 -16.70 -14.21
CA LEU A 130 11.33 -15.58 -14.37
C LEU A 130 10.93 -14.41 -13.47
N ALA A 131 9.63 -14.11 -13.37
CA ALA A 131 9.12 -13.05 -12.50
C ALA A 131 9.38 -13.35 -11.02
N MET A 132 9.16 -14.60 -10.57
CA MET A 132 9.51 -15.01 -9.20
C MET A 132 10.97 -14.75 -8.88
N ILE A 133 11.87 -15.04 -9.82
CA ILE A 133 13.29 -14.76 -9.64
C ILE A 133 13.56 -13.25 -9.57
N VAL A 134 13.04 -12.48 -10.53
CA VAL A 134 13.29 -11.03 -10.61
C VAL A 134 12.74 -10.28 -9.39
N TYR A 135 11.56 -10.67 -8.91
CA TYR A 135 10.90 -10.04 -7.76
C TYR A 135 11.20 -10.74 -6.42
N GLN A 136 12.08 -11.75 -6.41
CA GLN A 136 12.44 -12.51 -5.21
C GLN A 136 11.21 -13.07 -4.48
N SER A 137 10.23 -13.58 -5.23
CA SER A 137 9.05 -14.25 -4.68
C SER A 137 9.28 -15.75 -4.55
N ASP A 138 8.87 -16.31 -3.42
CA ASP A 138 8.92 -17.75 -3.14
C ASP A 138 7.61 -18.47 -3.54
N ASP A 139 6.53 -17.74 -3.83
CA ASP A 139 5.24 -18.30 -4.23
C ASP A 139 4.65 -17.58 -5.47
N ILE A 140 4.49 -18.34 -6.56
CA ILE A 140 3.89 -17.86 -7.82
C ILE A 140 2.45 -17.37 -7.63
N ARG A 141 1.71 -17.95 -6.69
CA ARG A 141 0.29 -17.63 -6.45
C ARG A 141 0.16 -16.27 -5.79
N GLU A 142 1.03 -15.97 -4.82
CA GLU A 142 1.11 -14.66 -4.19
C GLU A 142 1.57 -13.60 -5.18
N LEU A 143 2.56 -13.93 -6.03
CA LEU A 143 3.02 -13.03 -7.08
C LEU A 143 1.94 -12.71 -8.13
N SER A 144 1.20 -13.74 -8.56
CA SER A 144 0.22 -13.60 -9.65
C SER A 144 -1.14 -13.10 -9.17
N TYR A 145 -1.52 -13.41 -7.93
CA TYR A 145 -2.82 -13.12 -7.34
C TYR A 145 -2.69 -12.55 -5.91
N PRO A 146 -1.95 -11.45 -5.71
CA PRO A 146 -1.65 -10.92 -4.39
C PRO A 146 -2.90 -10.62 -3.55
N GLN A 147 -4.01 -10.22 -4.18
CA GLN A 147 -5.28 -9.92 -3.51
C GLN A 147 -5.87 -11.06 -2.68
N PHE A 148 -5.46 -12.31 -2.91
CA PHE A 148 -5.92 -13.47 -2.13
C PHE A 148 -5.01 -13.81 -0.95
N PHE A 149 -3.93 -13.05 -0.76
CA PHE A 149 -2.95 -13.22 0.31
C PHE A 149 -2.93 -11.99 1.22
N PRO A 150 -2.53 -12.13 2.50
CA PRO A 150 -2.39 -11.00 3.41
C PRO A 150 -1.45 -9.93 2.83
N GLN A 151 -1.98 -8.74 2.58
CA GLN A 151 -1.21 -7.63 2.03
C GLN A 151 -0.64 -6.77 3.15
N PRO A 152 0.66 -6.44 3.13
CA PRO A 152 1.23 -5.50 4.08
C PRO A 152 0.63 -4.11 3.84
N LEU A 153 0.16 -3.47 4.90
CA LEU A 153 -0.34 -2.10 4.86
C LEU A 153 0.77 -1.18 5.41
N PRO A 154 1.45 -0.40 4.56
CA PRO A 154 2.57 0.43 5.01
C PRO A 154 2.07 1.56 5.91
N ASP A 155 2.92 2.01 6.84
CA ASP A 155 2.58 3.04 7.83
C ASP A 155 1.98 4.31 7.22
N ARG A 156 2.44 4.71 6.04
CA ARG A 156 1.89 5.85 5.29
C ARG A 156 0.43 5.65 4.87
N GLN A 157 0.05 4.43 4.47
CA GLN A 157 -1.34 4.14 4.12
C GLN A 157 -2.23 4.06 5.37
N ILE A 158 -1.71 3.57 6.49
CA ILE A 158 -2.42 3.60 7.78
C ILE A 158 -2.60 5.05 8.23
N ALA A 159 -1.56 5.89 8.13
CA ALA A 159 -1.64 7.31 8.50
C ALA A 159 -2.69 8.04 7.66
N GLY A 160 -2.75 7.78 6.36
CA GLY A 160 -3.79 8.30 5.47
C GLY A 160 -5.20 7.76 5.72
N ALA A 161 -5.34 6.68 6.50
CA ALA A 161 -6.62 6.12 6.92
C ALA A 161 -7.18 6.79 8.20
N ILE A 162 -6.39 7.64 8.85
CA ILE A 162 -6.76 8.34 10.09
C ILE A 162 -7.24 9.74 9.72
N HIS A 163 -8.46 10.07 10.13
CA HIS A 163 -9.07 11.38 9.86
C HIS A 163 -9.95 11.82 11.02
N LEU A 164 -10.39 13.07 10.99
CA LEU A 164 -11.31 13.62 11.98
C LEU A 164 -12.70 13.02 11.77
N ARG A 165 -13.37 12.62 12.86
CA ARG A 165 -14.71 12.04 12.79
C ARG A 165 -15.77 13.09 12.42
N VAL A 166 -15.60 14.31 12.94
CA VAL A 166 -16.49 15.45 12.70
C VAL A 166 -15.64 16.68 12.44
N GLU A 167 -16.00 17.45 11.41
CA GLU A 167 -15.36 18.70 11.05
C GLU A 167 -16.42 19.79 10.82
N PRO A 168 -16.09 21.07 11.09
CA PRO A 168 -16.96 22.17 10.72
C PRO A 168 -17.10 22.25 9.19
N VAL A 169 -18.32 22.45 8.71
CA VAL A 169 -18.63 22.46 7.28
C VAL A 169 -18.37 23.85 6.70
N SER A 170 -18.66 24.91 7.46
CA SER A 170 -18.51 26.28 6.96
C SER A 170 -17.07 26.80 7.07
N VAL A 171 -16.75 27.78 6.22
CA VAL A 171 -15.47 28.51 6.30
C VAL A 171 -15.30 29.18 7.66
N THR A 172 -16.40 29.72 8.22
CA THR A 172 -16.41 30.32 9.56
C THR A 172 -16.11 29.29 10.63
N GLY A 173 -16.72 28.10 10.57
CA GLY A 173 -16.45 27.03 11.52
C GLY A 173 -15.00 26.54 11.46
N LYS A 174 -14.40 26.45 10.27
CA LYS A 174 -12.97 26.15 10.11
C LYS A 174 -12.08 27.21 10.77
N ARG A 175 -12.40 28.48 10.58
CA ARG A 175 -11.70 29.59 11.27
C ARG A 175 -11.89 29.56 12.79
N ILE A 176 -13.06 29.13 13.27
CA ILE A 176 -13.31 28.94 14.71
C ILE A 176 -12.43 27.81 15.24
N ALA A 177 -12.30 26.69 14.52
CA ALA A 177 -11.41 25.60 14.92
C ALA A 177 -9.96 26.06 15.01
N GLU A 178 -9.48 26.79 14.01
CA GLU A 178 -8.13 27.40 14.01
C GLU A 178 -7.95 28.35 15.21
N ALA A 179 -8.93 29.23 15.46
CA ALA A 179 -8.86 30.18 16.56
C ALA A 179 -8.90 29.51 17.95
N ILE A 180 -9.72 28.46 18.12
CA ILE A 180 -9.75 27.66 19.35
C ILE A 180 -8.38 27.03 19.58
N ARG A 181 -7.79 26.42 18.55
CA ARG A 181 -6.48 25.78 18.63
C ARG A 181 -5.40 26.80 19.00
N ASP A 182 -5.34 27.92 18.29
CA ASP A 182 -4.26 28.90 18.45
C ASP A 182 -4.31 29.53 19.85
N VAL A 183 -5.50 29.94 20.31
CA VAL A 183 -5.69 30.50 21.66
C VAL A 183 -5.41 29.47 22.75
N ALA A 184 -5.85 28.23 22.57
CA ALA A 184 -5.57 27.15 23.52
C ALA A 184 -4.09 26.80 23.59
N ALA A 185 -3.38 26.80 22.45
CA ALA A 185 -1.94 26.54 22.39
C ALA A 185 -1.12 27.67 23.07
N GLU A 186 -1.45 28.93 22.79
CA GLU A 186 -0.79 30.10 23.38
C GLU A 186 -0.97 30.16 24.90
N ASN A 187 -2.16 29.78 25.39
CA ASN A 187 -2.52 29.87 26.80
C ASN A 187 -2.51 28.51 27.53
N ALA A 188 -1.91 27.47 26.94
CA ALA A 188 -2.00 26.09 27.43
C ALA A 188 -1.58 25.90 28.90
N ALA A 189 -0.63 26.72 29.36
CA ALA A 189 -0.08 26.66 30.72
C ALA A 189 -0.81 27.56 31.74
N ALA A 190 -1.83 28.32 31.32
CA ALA A 190 -2.56 29.22 32.21
C ALA A 190 -3.23 28.46 33.36
N PRO A 191 -3.05 28.89 34.62
CA PRO A 191 -3.69 28.24 35.76
C PRO A 191 -5.20 28.50 35.77
N GLY A 192 -5.99 27.46 36.03
CA GLY A 192 -7.43 27.58 36.22
C GLY A 192 -7.79 28.23 37.58
N PRO A 193 -8.99 28.83 37.70
CA PRO A 193 -10.00 28.98 36.67
C PRO A 193 -9.64 30.13 35.71
N CYS A 194 -9.69 29.88 34.41
CA CYS A 194 -9.35 30.87 33.38
C CYS A 194 -10.29 30.77 32.17
N SER A 195 -10.40 31.87 31.42
CA SER A 195 -11.33 31.99 30.30
C SER A 195 -10.75 32.95 29.25
N PHE A 196 -10.66 32.49 28.01
CA PHE A 196 -10.08 33.22 26.90
C PHE A 196 -11.04 33.21 25.72
N VAL A 197 -11.29 34.38 25.16
CA VAL A 197 -12.09 34.51 23.94
C VAL A 197 -11.26 34.02 22.77
N ALA A 198 -11.68 32.93 22.14
CA ALA A 198 -11.05 32.42 20.93
C ALA A 198 -11.55 33.15 19.69
N TRP A 199 -12.85 33.42 19.60
CA TRP A 199 -13.44 34.01 18.40
C TRP A 199 -14.70 34.81 18.71
N LYS A 200 -14.93 35.90 17.98
CA LYS A 200 -16.18 36.66 17.98
C LYS A 200 -16.59 36.96 16.55
N GLY A 201 -17.87 36.79 16.25
CA GLY A 201 -18.42 37.16 14.96
C GLY A 201 -19.84 36.68 14.82
N GLU A 202 -20.27 36.50 13.57
CA GLU A 202 -21.63 36.11 13.24
C GLU A 202 -21.66 34.71 12.62
N ILE A 203 -22.56 33.86 13.11
CA ILE A 203 -22.85 32.54 12.53
C ILE A 203 -24.34 32.49 12.24
N ALA A 204 -24.70 32.31 10.96
CA ALA A 204 -26.09 32.19 10.50
C ALA A 204 -27.03 33.32 10.99
N GLY A 205 -26.60 34.58 10.94
CA GLY A 205 -27.42 35.72 11.35
C GLY A 205 -27.27 36.14 12.82
N ARG A 206 -26.51 35.38 13.63
CA ARG A 206 -26.47 35.55 15.09
C ARG A 206 -25.05 35.85 15.56
N GLY A 207 -24.93 36.82 16.47
CA GLY A 207 -23.66 37.11 17.14
C GLY A 207 -23.27 35.94 18.05
N VAL A 208 -22.12 35.34 17.81
CA VAL A 208 -21.58 34.22 18.59
C VAL A 208 -20.18 34.57 19.09
N GLU A 209 -19.97 34.33 20.38
CA GLU A 209 -18.68 34.42 21.04
C GLU A 209 -18.24 33.02 21.49
N VAL A 210 -17.05 32.60 21.05
CA VAL A 210 -16.47 31.30 21.38
C VAL A 210 -15.36 31.50 22.39
N ILE A 211 -15.45 30.77 23.49
CA ILE A 211 -14.60 30.93 24.67
C ILE A 211 -13.99 29.59 25.01
N VAL A 212 -12.67 29.56 25.16
CA VAL A 212 -11.91 28.41 25.69
C VAL A 212 -11.68 28.66 27.18
N GLU A 213 -12.02 27.70 28.02
CA GLU A 213 -12.01 27.89 29.47
C GLU A 213 -11.55 26.64 30.22
N GLU A 214 -11.06 26.87 31.44
CA GLU A 214 -10.83 25.83 32.44
C GLU A 214 -11.54 26.26 33.73
N PRO A 215 -12.60 25.57 34.17
CA PRO A 215 -13.37 25.94 35.35
C PRO A 215 -12.73 25.52 36.68
N GLU A 216 -11.81 24.55 36.70
CA GLU A 216 -11.24 24.02 37.94
C GLU A 216 -9.99 24.80 38.39
N SER A 217 -9.84 25.02 39.70
CA SER A 217 -8.83 25.92 40.29
C SER A 217 -7.44 25.30 40.55
N ASN A 218 -7.23 24.04 40.17
CA ASN A 218 -5.97 23.31 40.39
C ASN A 218 -5.40 22.68 39.10
N THR A 219 -5.97 23.04 37.95
CA THR A 219 -5.62 22.51 36.64
C THR A 219 -5.08 23.63 35.75
N ARG A 220 -4.62 23.28 34.54
CA ARG A 220 -4.20 24.22 33.51
C ARG A 220 -5.24 24.22 32.39
N LEU A 221 -5.24 25.26 31.56
CA LEU A 221 -6.17 25.39 30.42
C LEU A 221 -6.21 24.16 29.52
N CYS A 222 -5.05 23.56 29.25
CA CYS A 222 -4.92 22.34 28.46
C CYS A 222 -4.31 21.23 29.30
N GLY A 223 -4.84 20.01 29.14
CA GLY A 223 -4.23 18.81 29.67
C GLY A 223 -2.86 18.53 29.05
N PRO A 224 -1.97 17.79 29.75
CA PRO A 224 -0.60 17.60 29.30
C PRO A 224 -0.46 16.77 28.02
N ALA A 225 -1.50 16.05 27.59
CA ALA A 225 -1.52 15.31 26.33
C ALA A 225 -2.14 16.11 25.17
N CYS A 226 -2.58 17.34 25.39
CA CYS A 226 -3.27 18.14 24.37
C CYS A 226 -2.36 18.44 23.15
N ALA A 227 -1.06 18.59 23.38
CA ALA A 227 -0.07 18.81 22.32
C ALA A 227 0.44 17.51 21.65
N ASN A 228 -0.09 16.33 22.04
CA ASN A 228 0.33 15.09 21.41
C ASN A 228 -0.06 15.06 19.94
N GLU A 229 0.85 14.59 19.11
CA GLU A 229 0.66 14.40 17.67
C GLU A 229 0.47 12.92 17.38
N ILE A 230 -0.37 12.60 16.38
CA ILE A 230 -0.67 11.21 16.04
C ILE A 230 0.35 10.72 15.01
N PHE A 231 1.03 9.63 15.34
CA PHE A 231 1.99 8.96 14.48
C PHE A 231 1.54 7.53 14.20
N VAL A 232 1.95 7.03 13.04
CA VAL A 232 1.96 5.60 12.76
C VAL A 232 3.40 5.12 12.72
N HIS A 233 3.68 4.05 13.45
CA HIS A 233 5.01 3.44 13.48
C HIS A 233 4.89 1.93 13.65
N GLU A 234 5.51 1.18 12.73
CA GLU A 234 5.50 -0.29 12.69
C GLU A 234 4.08 -0.87 12.74
N GLY A 235 3.16 -0.26 12.00
CA GLY A 235 1.74 -0.63 11.96
C GLY A 235 0.92 -0.25 13.19
N SER A 236 1.51 0.40 14.20
CA SER A 236 0.80 0.88 15.40
C SER A 236 0.48 2.36 15.31
N VAL A 237 -0.68 2.76 15.84
CA VAL A 237 -1.13 4.16 15.90
C VAL A 237 -0.90 4.70 17.30
N LEU A 238 -0.11 5.77 17.43
CA LEU A 238 0.43 6.25 18.70
C LEU A 238 0.19 7.75 18.86
N GLY A 239 -0.20 8.16 20.07
CA GLY A 239 -0.27 9.55 20.48
C GLY A 239 1.06 9.98 21.09
N VAL A 240 1.87 10.70 20.33
CA VAL A 240 3.27 10.94 20.64
C VAL A 240 3.48 12.37 21.16
N PRO A 241 3.92 12.56 22.42
CA PRO A 241 4.35 13.85 22.92
C PRO A 241 5.75 14.21 22.40
N ASP A 242 6.08 15.50 22.41
CA ASP A 242 7.41 15.99 22.06
C ASP A 242 8.41 15.82 23.22
N LEU A 243 8.80 14.58 23.48
CA LEU A 243 9.76 14.20 24.53
C LEU A 243 10.85 13.30 23.94
N ALA A 244 12.06 13.39 24.48
CA ALA A 244 13.22 12.62 24.00
C ALA A 244 12.99 11.10 23.96
N LYS A 245 12.14 10.56 24.86
CA LYS A 245 11.74 9.14 24.88
C LYS A 245 11.07 8.69 23.56
N TRP A 246 10.43 9.61 22.84
CA TRP A 246 9.68 9.31 21.62
C TRP A 246 10.39 9.80 20.36
N ALA A 247 11.65 10.25 20.46
CA ALA A 247 12.40 10.79 19.33
C ALA A 247 12.53 9.80 18.16
N GLU A 248 12.63 8.51 18.44
CA GLU A 248 12.66 7.45 17.43
C GLU A 248 11.35 7.40 16.64
N VAL A 249 10.21 7.33 17.32
CA VAL A 249 8.89 7.31 16.68
C VAL A 249 8.64 8.60 15.88
N ARG A 250 9.09 9.77 16.37
CA ARG A 250 8.96 11.04 15.63
C ARG A 250 9.88 11.11 14.40
N ARG A 251 11.02 10.42 14.41
CA ARG A 251 11.99 10.40 13.31
C ARG A 251 11.60 9.39 12.23
N ASP A 252 11.25 8.18 12.65
CA ASP A 252 11.11 7.02 11.77
C ASP A 252 9.62 6.68 11.49
N GLY A 253 8.70 7.18 12.31
CA GLY A 253 7.26 7.05 12.10
C GLY A 253 6.69 8.07 11.11
N VAL A 254 5.46 7.81 10.67
CA VAL A 254 4.71 8.68 9.76
C VAL A 254 3.72 9.52 10.57
N SER A 255 3.89 10.84 10.56
CA SER A 255 2.93 11.78 11.14
C SER A 255 1.64 11.83 10.31
N THR A 256 0.49 11.93 10.98
CA THR A 256 -0.79 12.25 10.33
C THR A 256 -0.98 13.76 10.14
N GLY A 257 -0.16 14.59 10.78
CA GLY A 257 -0.31 16.04 10.86
C GLY A 257 -1.44 16.50 11.78
N ILE A 258 -2.06 15.59 12.53
CA ILE A 258 -3.18 15.88 13.44
C ILE A 258 -2.67 15.79 14.88
N THR A 259 -2.84 16.88 15.64
CA THR A 259 -2.65 16.87 17.09
C THR A 259 -3.96 16.62 17.82
N TYR A 260 -3.88 16.28 19.11
CA TYR A 260 -5.07 16.11 19.95
C TYR A 260 -5.84 17.42 20.09
N LEU A 261 -5.11 18.53 20.19
CA LEU A 261 -5.67 19.87 20.19
C LEU A 261 -6.40 20.17 18.88
N ASP A 262 -5.80 19.89 17.72
CA ASP A 262 -6.46 20.06 16.41
C ASP A 262 -7.78 19.30 16.36
N ALA A 263 -7.76 18.03 16.78
CA ALA A 263 -8.92 17.17 16.70
C ALA A 263 -10.04 17.60 17.66
N ALA A 264 -9.69 18.02 18.89
CA ALA A 264 -10.60 18.55 19.88
C ALA A 264 -11.18 19.92 19.47
N ALA A 265 -10.36 20.80 18.89
CA ALA A 265 -10.78 22.11 18.40
C ALA A 265 -11.78 21.97 17.24
N ASN A 266 -11.53 21.06 16.30
CA ASN A 266 -12.46 20.76 15.20
C ASN A 266 -13.79 20.19 15.71
N LEU A 267 -13.76 19.33 16.73
CA LEU A 267 -15.00 18.84 17.36
C LEU A 267 -15.80 19.98 17.98
N ALA A 268 -15.15 20.83 18.78
CA ALA A 268 -15.79 21.96 19.42
C ALA A 268 -16.39 22.92 18.40
N ALA A 269 -15.62 23.30 17.37
CA ALA A 269 -16.07 24.20 16.32
C ALA A 269 -17.25 23.63 15.53
N ALA A 270 -17.22 22.34 15.18
CA ALA A 270 -18.33 21.71 14.47
C ALA A 270 -19.63 21.72 15.30
N ARG A 271 -19.54 21.41 16.59
CA ARG A 271 -20.70 21.43 17.49
C ARG A 271 -21.22 22.83 17.78
N ILE A 272 -20.33 23.81 17.91
CA ILE A 272 -20.70 25.22 18.05
C ILE A 272 -21.39 25.72 16.78
N GLU A 273 -20.88 25.35 15.60
CA GLU A 273 -21.52 25.68 14.32
C GLU A 273 -22.93 25.09 14.21
N GLU A 274 -23.11 23.83 14.60
CA GLU A 274 -24.42 23.17 14.64
C GLU A 274 -25.38 23.86 15.62
N ALA A 275 -24.94 24.13 16.85
CA ALA A 275 -25.76 24.76 17.88
C ALA A 275 -26.15 26.21 17.50
N ALA A 276 -25.20 26.99 16.97
CA ALA A 276 -25.45 28.36 16.54
C ALA A 276 -26.50 28.46 15.42
N ARG A 277 -26.57 27.48 14.51
CA ARG A 277 -27.64 27.41 13.49
C ARG A 277 -29.02 27.23 14.12
N CYS A 278 -29.11 26.49 15.21
CA CYS A 278 -30.33 26.30 15.99
C CYS A 278 -30.62 27.48 16.94
N GLY A 279 -29.64 28.35 17.19
CA GLY A 279 -29.76 29.42 18.18
C GLY A 279 -29.45 29.02 19.60
N GLU A 280 -28.78 27.89 19.78
CA GLU A 280 -28.49 27.32 21.09
C GLU A 280 -27.04 27.62 21.48
N GLU A 281 -26.82 27.81 22.77
CA GLU A 281 -25.49 27.79 23.36
C GLU A 281 -25.04 26.35 23.59
N THR A 282 -23.75 26.09 23.45
CA THR A 282 -23.22 24.75 23.69
C THR A 282 -21.89 24.81 24.41
N ARG A 283 -21.61 23.78 25.20
CA ARG A 283 -20.36 23.59 25.92
C ARG A 283 -19.82 22.21 25.61
N ILE A 284 -18.66 22.17 24.96
CA ILE A 284 -17.98 20.94 24.56
C ILE A 284 -16.78 20.78 25.48
N GLN A 285 -16.68 19.59 26.08
CA GLN A 285 -15.56 19.23 26.93
C GLN A 285 -14.95 17.91 26.44
N VAL A 286 -13.69 17.97 26.03
CA VAL A 286 -12.87 16.79 25.72
C VAL A 286 -12.04 16.47 26.97
N LYS A 287 -12.26 15.31 27.57
CA LYS A 287 -11.65 14.91 28.85
C LYS A 287 -10.41 14.04 28.65
N MET A 288 -10.41 12.84 29.22
CA MET A 288 -9.37 11.82 29.06
C MET A 288 -9.66 11.03 27.78
N ALA A 289 -8.69 10.98 26.87
CA ALA A 289 -8.72 10.10 25.72
C ALA A 289 -8.47 8.65 26.16
N LYS A 290 -9.39 7.75 25.84
CA LYS A 290 -9.23 6.29 25.99
C LYS A 290 -9.32 5.59 24.64
N LEU A 291 -10.21 6.08 23.78
CA LEU A 291 -10.47 5.60 22.43
C LEU A 291 -10.22 6.74 21.43
N PRO A 292 -9.92 6.43 20.14
CA PRO A 292 -9.77 7.45 19.11
C PRO A 292 -10.97 8.42 19.03
N SER A 293 -12.17 7.88 19.23
CA SER A 293 -13.43 8.63 19.21
C SER A 293 -13.55 9.71 20.29
N ASP A 294 -12.83 9.56 21.41
CA ASP A 294 -12.87 10.51 22.54
C ASP A 294 -12.23 11.85 22.17
N ILE A 295 -11.29 11.82 21.21
CA ILE A 295 -10.58 12.99 20.67
C ILE A 295 -10.95 13.25 19.22
N ASN A 296 -12.17 12.86 18.81
CA ASN A 296 -12.69 13.14 17.46
C ASN A 296 -11.91 12.51 16.31
N LEU A 297 -11.29 11.35 16.53
CA LEU A 297 -10.62 10.62 15.45
C LEU A 297 -11.44 9.43 14.99
N ARG A 298 -11.26 9.09 13.72
CA ARG A 298 -11.73 7.87 13.08
C ARG A 298 -10.58 7.23 12.31
N ILE A 299 -10.47 5.93 12.44
CA ILE A 299 -9.57 5.08 11.67
C ILE A 299 -10.47 4.28 10.72
N GLU A 300 -10.18 4.28 9.42
CA GLU A 300 -10.94 3.49 8.46
C GLU A 300 -10.92 1.99 8.80
N GLU A 301 -12.01 1.30 8.48
CA GLU A 301 -12.24 -0.09 8.92
C GLU A 301 -11.17 -1.04 8.38
N TYR A 302 -10.72 -0.85 7.14
CA TYR A 302 -9.68 -1.68 6.54
C TYR A 302 -8.34 -1.57 7.30
N ALA A 303 -7.98 -0.36 7.75
CA ALA A 303 -6.75 -0.13 8.50
C ALA A 303 -6.89 -0.68 9.94
N MET A 304 -8.05 -0.50 10.56
CA MET A 304 -8.33 -1.05 11.89
C MET A 304 -8.29 -2.59 11.90
N ARG A 305 -8.84 -3.23 10.85
CA ARG A 305 -8.74 -4.67 10.65
C ARG A 305 -7.28 -5.10 10.51
N TYR A 306 -6.49 -4.43 9.66
CA TYR A 306 -5.07 -4.71 9.51
C TYR A 306 -4.31 -4.63 10.85
N ILE A 307 -4.52 -3.56 11.63
CA ILE A 307 -3.89 -3.35 12.94
C ILE A 307 -4.24 -4.53 13.88
N THR A 308 -5.50 -4.95 13.88
CA THR A 308 -5.99 -6.04 14.75
C THR A 308 -5.42 -7.40 14.32
N ASP A 309 -5.48 -7.72 13.03
CA ASP A 309 -4.99 -8.99 12.47
C ASP A 309 -3.49 -9.18 12.69
N HIS A 310 -2.72 -8.09 12.75
CA HIS A 310 -1.27 -8.10 12.98
C HIS A 310 -0.88 -7.87 14.45
N ASN A 311 -1.81 -7.94 15.39
CA ASN A 311 -1.59 -7.70 16.83
C ASN A 311 -0.88 -6.36 17.14
N LYS A 312 -1.13 -5.34 16.31
CA LYS A 312 -0.63 -3.98 16.50
C LYS A 312 -1.55 -3.20 17.43
N LYS A 313 -1.09 -2.03 17.89
CA LYS A 313 -1.79 -1.26 18.94
C LYS A 313 -2.28 0.08 18.42
N VAL A 314 -3.43 0.50 18.96
CA VAL A 314 -3.90 1.87 18.91
C VAL A 314 -3.79 2.44 20.33
N ASP A 315 -2.73 3.20 20.59
CA ASP A 315 -2.49 3.84 21.89
C ASP A 315 -2.57 5.36 21.75
N LEU A 316 -3.80 5.85 21.84
CA LEU A 316 -4.11 7.28 21.81
C LEU A 316 -4.51 7.82 23.19
N ARG A 317 -4.04 7.19 24.27
CA ARG A 317 -4.48 7.56 25.62
C ARG A 317 -3.79 8.83 26.11
N GLY A 318 -4.54 9.66 26.83
CA GLY A 318 -3.95 10.82 27.48
C GLY A 318 -4.98 11.84 27.99
N PRO A 319 -4.63 12.62 29.02
CA PRO A 319 -5.47 13.71 29.52
C PRO A 319 -5.42 14.92 28.57
N VAL A 320 -6.49 15.14 27.80
CA VAL A 320 -6.59 16.27 26.86
C VAL A 320 -7.16 17.50 27.56
N PHE A 321 -8.24 17.34 28.32
CA PHE A 321 -8.90 18.39 29.11
C PHE A 321 -8.94 19.75 28.39
N LEU A 322 -9.80 19.82 27.36
CA LEU A 322 -10.10 21.06 26.64
C LEU A 322 -11.59 21.35 26.76
N THR A 323 -11.95 22.53 27.24
CA THR A 323 -13.35 22.98 27.27
C THR A 323 -13.50 24.23 26.41
N ALA A 324 -14.46 24.18 25.49
CA ALA A 324 -14.88 25.32 24.68
C ALA A 324 -16.39 25.50 24.79
N ARG A 325 -16.85 26.73 24.95
CA ARG A 325 -18.27 27.08 24.97
C ARG A 325 -18.58 28.21 24.02
N SER A 326 -19.81 28.22 23.51
CA SER A 326 -20.35 29.34 22.75
C SER A 326 -21.35 30.12 23.59
N VAL A 327 -21.33 31.44 23.43
CA VAL A 327 -22.37 32.36 23.92
C VAL A 327 -23.04 32.97 22.71
N VAL A 328 -24.37 32.96 22.68
CA VAL A 328 -25.13 33.61 21.62
C VAL A 328 -25.64 34.93 22.17
N ALA A 329 -25.33 36.03 21.49
CA ALA A 329 -25.86 37.32 21.86
C ALA A 329 -27.40 37.30 21.68
N GLU A 330 -28.15 37.61 22.74
CA GLU A 330 -29.60 37.81 22.63
C GLU A 330 -29.88 38.94 21.62
N GLU A 331 -30.77 38.69 20.66
CA GLU A 331 -31.35 39.78 19.88
C GLU A 331 -32.03 40.74 20.86
N PRO A 332 -31.78 42.06 20.80
CA PRO A 332 -32.56 43.00 21.59
C PRO A 332 -34.03 42.81 21.19
N ALA A 333 -34.87 42.45 22.17
CA ALA A 333 -36.30 42.33 21.99
C ALA A 333 -36.83 43.57 21.25
N ARG A 334 -37.35 43.36 20.04
CA ARG A 334 -37.95 44.42 19.22
C ARG A 334 -39.31 44.84 19.78
#